data_AF-A0A1E4TK58-F1
#
_entry.id   AF-A0A1E4TK58-F1
#
_cell.length_a   1.000
_cell.length_b   1.000
_cell.length_c   1.000
_cell.angle_alpha   90.00
_cell.angle_beta   90.00
_cell.angle_gamma   90.00
#
_symmetry.space_group_name_H-M   'P 1'
#
loop_
_entity.id
_entity.type
_entity.pdbx_description
1 polymer ?
#
loop_
_entity_poly.entity_id
_entity_poly.type
_entity_poly.pdbx_seq_one_letter_code
_entity_poly.pdbx_strand_id
1 'polypeptide(L)'
;MNVRRVSSSGHKWTFRPARRRLEWRRGIAQPAVEPVEKDKVLNSFAARRARIQNAKPFSEFLTDSFGRQHDYLRISISERCNLRCLYCMPEEGIDLTPSERLLTKDEIVTLAKLFVAEGVRKIRLTGGEPTVRKDVVELVEELGAIPGLQELCMTSNGIALHRKLPSMIAAGLTGLNISLDTLQEGKFMLLTRRNGLKAVLRSIDTALTHNIKSLKINNVVMAGQNEDEMTDFIDFTKDAPIEVRFIEYMPFDGNKWSEKKMFTYNEMLETLRSKYPDIRPLNHHHKPNEAERIPIGETARTWQIPGHQGRIGFITSMTKSFCGSCTRLRITADGNLKVCLFGPNEISLRDQLRAGASPDELRKVIGAAVQGKKASHAGVEELQATKNRPMILIGG
;
A
#
# COMPACT_ATOMS: atom_id res chain seq x y z
N MET A 1 -49.98 -53.24 11.39
CA MET A 1 -50.28 -52.07 12.25
C MET A 1 -49.01 -51.65 12.99
N ASN A 2 -48.90 -50.36 13.27
CA ASN A 2 -47.91 -49.65 14.08
C ASN A 2 -46.52 -49.30 13.52
N VAL A 3 -46.52 -48.09 12.94
CA VAL A 3 -45.47 -47.08 12.89
C VAL A 3 -44.76 -46.88 14.24
N ARG A 4 -43.43 -46.72 14.24
CA ARG A 4 -42.74 -45.81 15.18
C ARG A 4 -41.68 -44.99 14.45
N ARG A 5 -41.90 -43.67 14.47
CA ARG A 5 -40.95 -42.59 14.17
C ARG A 5 -39.69 -42.74 15.03
N VAL A 6 -38.52 -42.49 14.45
CA VAL A 6 -37.36 -42.00 15.20
C VAL A 6 -37.03 -40.60 14.70
N SER A 7 -37.05 -39.67 15.65
CA SER A 7 -36.93 -38.23 15.49
C SER A 7 -35.50 -37.77 15.25
N SER A 8 -35.42 -36.69 14.48
CA SER A 8 -34.31 -35.76 14.30
C SER A 8 -33.55 -35.38 15.58
N SER A 9 -32.21 -35.39 15.50
CA SER A 9 -31.37 -34.42 16.22
C SER A 9 -30.17 -34.03 15.36
N GLY A 10 -30.39 -33.04 14.49
CA GLY A 10 -29.32 -32.35 13.77
C GLY A 10 -28.40 -31.67 14.77
N HIS A 11 -27.14 -32.07 14.80
CA HIS A 11 -26.08 -31.38 15.52
C HIS A 11 -25.79 -30.06 14.80
N LYS A 12 -26.46 -28.98 15.23
CA LYS A 12 -26.06 -27.61 14.89
C LYS A 12 -24.77 -27.30 15.63
N TRP A 13 -23.65 -27.31 14.91
CA TRP A 13 -22.41 -26.66 15.35
C TRP A 13 -22.68 -25.16 15.50
N THR A 14 -22.98 -24.73 16.71
CA THR A 14 -23.08 -23.30 17.03
C THR A 14 -21.67 -22.79 17.31
N PHE A 15 -21.02 -22.24 16.28
CA PHE A 15 -19.83 -21.42 16.47
C PHE A 15 -20.24 -20.16 17.24
N ARG A 16 -20.00 -20.16 18.56
CA ARG A 16 -20.04 -18.93 19.37
C ARG A 16 -18.83 -18.08 18.98
N PRO A 17 -18.99 -16.84 18.48
CA PRO A 17 -17.85 -15.95 18.29
C PRO A 17 -17.32 -15.56 19.68
N ALA A 18 -16.13 -16.05 20.00
CA ALA A 18 -15.42 -15.63 21.19
C ALA A 18 -15.14 -14.12 21.09
N ARG A 19 -15.64 -13.33 22.05
CA ARG A 19 -15.30 -11.92 22.21
C ARG A 19 -13.81 -11.79 22.54
N ARG A 20 -12.93 -11.84 21.54
CA ARG A 20 -11.52 -11.51 21.70
C ARG A 20 -11.36 -10.00 21.68
N ARG A 21 -11.43 -9.38 22.86
CA ARG A 21 -10.83 -8.05 23.05
C ARG A 21 -9.35 -8.20 22.65
N LEU A 22 -8.79 -7.26 21.88
CA LEU A 22 -7.42 -7.33 21.34
C LEU A 22 -6.37 -7.44 22.48
N GLU A 23 -6.13 -8.67 22.97
CA GLU A 23 -5.19 -9.00 24.04
C GLU A 23 -3.72 -8.89 23.61
N TRP A 24 -3.44 -8.71 22.30
CA TRP A 24 -2.06 -8.61 21.81
C TRP A 24 -1.28 -7.42 22.41
N ARG A 25 -1.97 -6.35 22.85
CA ARG A 25 -1.34 -5.24 23.59
C ARG A 25 -0.92 -5.61 25.01
N ARG A 26 -1.51 -6.65 25.63
CA ARG A 26 -1.22 -7.06 27.02
C ARG A 26 -0.09 -8.09 27.14
N GLY A 27 0.40 -8.67 26.04
CA GLY A 27 1.29 -9.84 26.06
C GLY A 27 2.62 -9.69 25.32
N ILE A 28 2.97 -8.51 24.79
CA ILE A 28 4.25 -8.29 24.12
C ILE A 28 5.15 -7.50 25.06
N ALA A 29 6.14 -8.19 25.65
CA ALA A 29 7.23 -7.53 26.38
C ALA A 29 7.91 -6.51 25.45
N GLN A 30 8.05 -5.27 25.91
CA GLN A 30 8.78 -4.23 25.19
C GLN A 30 10.23 -4.71 25.01
N PRO A 31 10.74 -4.84 23.77
CA PRO A 31 12.18 -4.99 23.58
C PRO A 31 12.86 -3.72 24.08
N ALA A 32 14.06 -3.85 24.66
CA ALA A 32 14.91 -2.69 24.96
C ALA A 32 15.26 -2.00 23.62
N VAL A 33 14.58 -0.89 23.34
CA VAL A 33 14.85 -0.02 22.19
C VAL A 33 15.73 1.11 22.71
N GLU A 34 16.89 1.34 22.08
CA GLU A 34 17.69 2.51 22.35
C GLU A 34 16.83 3.77 22.16
N PRO A 35 16.79 4.70 23.14
CA PRO A 35 15.96 5.89 23.04
C PRO A 35 16.48 6.78 21.90
N VAL A 36 15.76 6.80 20.77
CA VAL A 36 15.89 7.87 19.80
C VAL A 36 15.30 9.13 20.45
N GLU A 37 16.14 10.15 20.68
CA GLU A 37 15.72 11.42 21.29
C GLU A 37 14.52 12.01 20.53
N LYS A 38 13.38 12.13 21.21
CA LYS A 38 12.13 12.69 20.66
C LYS A 38 12.34 14.07 20.01
N ASP A 39 13.30 14.83 20.52
CA ASP A 39 13.66 16.16 20.01
C ASP A 39 14.26 16.12 18.60
N LYS A 40 15.01 15.08 18.24
CA LYS A 40 15.55 14.91 16.87
C LYS A 40 14.44 14.65 15.85
N VAL A 41 13.44 13.85 16.22
CA VAL A 41 12.29 13.54 15.35
C VAL A 41 11.42 14.78 15.11
N LEU A 42 11.14 15.56 16.16
CA LEU A 42 10.37 16.81 16.04
C LEU A 42 11.13 17.86 15.22
N ASN A 43 12.45 18.00 15.44
CA ASN A 43 13.29 18.95 14.71
C ASN A 43 13.43 18.60 13.22
N SER A 44 13.49 17.31 12.85
CA SER A 44 13.56 16.89 11.44
C SER A 44 12.31 17.31 10.65
N PHE A 45 11.12 17.25 11.28
CA PHE A 45 9.88 17.67 10.64
C PHE A 45 9.76 19.19 10.46
N ALA A 46 10.26 19.97 11.42
CA ALA A 46 10.32 21.43 11.32
C ALA A 46 11.28 21.87 10.21
N ALA A 47 12.48 21.26 10.17
CA ALA A 47 13.47 21.51 9.13
C ALA A 47 12.95 21.19 7.72
N ARG A 48 12.12 20.14 7.59
CA ARG A 48 11.51 19.77 6.30
C ARG A 48 10.44 20.75 5.84
N ARG A 49 9.64 21.32 6.75
CA ARG A 49 8.65 22.35 6.42
C ARG A 49 9.29 23.63 5.89
N ALA A 50 10.41 24.05 6.48
CA ALA A 50 11.15 25.23 6.01
C ALA A 50 11.64 25.09 4.55
N ARG A 51 11.98 23.87 4.12
CA ARG A 51 12.44 23.57 2.75
C ARG A 51 11.34 23.60 1.67
N ILE A 52 10.07 23.81 2.03
CA ILE A 52 8.91 23.78 1.10
C ILE A 52 8.56 25.18 0.55
N GLN A 53 9.09 26.26 1.13
CA GLN A 53 8.60 27.63 0.90
C GLN A 53 8.82 28.20 -0.53
N ASN A 54 9.60 27.54 -1.40
CA ASN A 54 9.95 28.04 -2.74
C ASN A 54 9.69 27.00 -3.87
N ALA A 55 8.52 26.36 -3.91
CA ALA A 55 8.20 25.38 -4.95
C ALA A 55 7.86 26.06 -6.31
N LYS A 56 8.51 25.62 -7.40
CA LYS A 56 8.20 26.01 -8.78
C LYS A 56 6.78 25.56 -9.19
N PRO A 57 6.15 26.19 -10.20
CA PRO A 57 4.90 25.68 -10.79
C PRO A 57 5.05 24.23 -11.27
N PHE A 58 3.95 23.47 -11.23
CA PHE A 58 3.96 22.03 -11.58
C PHE A 58 4.33 21.81 -13.05
N SER A 59 5.22 20.87 -13.32
CA SER A 59 5.80 20.67 -14.65
C SER A 59 4.81 20.09 -15.66
N GLU A 60 4.85 20.60 -16.90
CA GLU A 60 4.10 20.03 -18.02
C GLU A 60 4.52 18.59 -18.31
N PHE A 61 5.77 18.20 -18.02
CA PHE A 61 6.26 16.83 -18.22
C PHE A 61 5.58 15.80 -17.33
N LEU A 62 4.98 16.22 -16.21
CA LEU A 62 4.25 15.34 -15.30
C LEU A 62 2.74 15.53 -15.38
N THR A 63 2.25 16.24 -16.40
CA THR A 63 0.82 16.42 -16.65
C THR A 63 0.42 15.60 -17.87
N ASP A 64 -0.62 14.78 -17.76
CA ASP A 64 -1.09 13.97 -18.89
C ASP A 64 -2.12 14.68 -19.77
N SER A 65 -2.55 13.98 -20.83
CA SER A 65 -3.53 14.45 -21.81
C SER A 65 -4.95 14.67 -21.24
N PHE A 66 -5.19 14.31 -19.98
CA PHE A 66 -6.44 14.53 -19.25
C PHE A 66 -6.32 15.63 -18.18
N GLY A 67 -5.17 16.32 -18.13
CA GLY A 67 -4.90 17.39 -17.16
C GLY A 67 -4.60 16.88 -15.76
N ARG A 68 -4.30 15.58 -15.58
CA ARG A 68 -3.93 15.04 -14.26
C ARG A 68 -2.46 15.37 -13.98
N GLN A 69 -2.20 16.07 -12.88
CA GLN A 69 -0.85 16.37 -12.39
C GLN A 69 -0.32 15.20 -11.57
N HIS A 70 0.75 14.56 -12.01
CA HIS A 70 1.31 13.38 -11.37
C HIS A 70 2.33 13.71 -10.27
N ASP A 71 1.83 14.01 -9.07
CA ASP A 71 2.61 14.42 -7.90
C ASP A 71 3.08 13.26 -6.99
N TYR A 72 2.75 12.02 -7.35
CA TYR A 72 2.99 10.83 -6.54
C TYR A 72 3.80 9.76 -7.30
N LEU A 73 5.06 9.60 -6.90
CA LEU A 73 5.97 8.58 -7.42
C LEU A 73 6.04 7.36 -6.50
N ARG A 74 5.93 6.16 -7.08
CA ARG A 74 6.19 4.89 -6.41
C ARG A 74 7.46 4.26 -6.94
N ILE A 75 8.39 3.91 -6.06
CA ILE A 75 9.67 3.31 -6.45
C ILE A 75 9.75 1.94 -5.82
N SER A 76 9.78 0.89 -6.65
CA SER A 76 10.15 -0.45 -6.20
C SER A 76 11.66 -0.50 -6.05
N ILE A 77 12.16 -0.80 -4.85
CA ILE A 77 13.61 -0.77 -4.54
C ILE A 77 14.22 -2.17 -4.43
N SER A 78 13.40 -3.21 -4.57
CA SER A 78 13.79 -4.61 -4.43
C SER A 78 12.74 -5.52 -5.09
N GLU A 79 13.15 -6.55 -5.82
CA GLU A 79 12.24 -7.62 -6.26
C GLU A 79 12.17 -8.77 -5.23
N ARG A 80 13.07 -8.79 -4.25
CA ARG A 80 13.09 -9.81 -3.21
C ARG A 80 12.01 -9.56 -2.19
N CYS A 81 11.34 -10.63 -1.76
CA CYS A 81 10.40 -10.62 -0.65
C CYS A 81 10.67 -11.80 0.29
N ASN A 82 10.51 -11.56 1.59
CA ASN A 82 10.57 -12.59 2.63
C ASN A 82 9.22 -13.31 2.85
N LEU A 83 8.19 -12.98 2.05
CA LEU A 83 6.90 -13.69 1.96
C LEU A 83 6.68 -14.28 0.56
N ARG A 84 5.64 -15.13 0.43
CA ARG A 84 5.19 -15.76 -0.82
C ARG A 84 3.65 -15.72 -0.92
N CYS A 85 3.09 -14.52 -0.81
CA CYS A 85 1.65 -14.32 -0.67
C CYS A 85 0.86 -14.82 -1.89
N LEU A 86 -0.27 -15.49 -1.65
CA LEU A 86 -1.09 -16.13 -2.69
C LEU A 86 -1.50 -15.20 -3.83
N TYR A 87 -1.83 -13.94 -3.54
CA TYR A 87 -2.27 -12.96 -4.53
C TYR A 87 -1.12 -12.21 -5.23
N CYS A 88 0.13 -12.40 -4.79
CA CYS A 88 1.26 -11.55 -5.19
C CYS A 88 2.37 -12.32 -5.90
N MET A 89 2.72 -13.51 -5.38
CA MET A 89 3.77 -14.36 -5.94
C MET A 89 3.28 -15.80 -6.08
N PRO A 90 3.52 -16.44 -7.24
CA PRO A 90 3.28 -17.87 -7.42
C PRO A 90 4.10 -18.73 -6.43
N GLU A 91 3.73 -20.00 -6.28
CA GLU A 91 4.31 -20.90 -5.27
C GLU A 91 5.77 -21.21 -5.50
N GLU A 92 6.06 -21.52 -6.75
CA GLU A 92 7.35 -21.76 -7.37
C GLU A 92 8.28 -20.53 -7.31
N GLY A 93 7.73 -19.36 -7.00
CA GLY A 93 8.44 -18.09 -7.00
C GLY A 93 8.57 -17.48 -8.40
N ILE A 94 9.46 -16.50 -8.52
CA ILE A 94 9.70 -15.80 -9.77
C ILE A 94 11.21 -15.71 -10.04
N ASP A 95 11.56 -15.61 -11.31
CA ASP A 95 12.91 -15.27 -11.70
C ASP A 95 13.22 -13.83 -11.29
N LEU A 96 14.32 -13.67 -10.57
CA LEU A 96 14.77 -12.37 -10.09
C LEU A 96 15.75 -11.76 -11.09
N THR A 97 15.60 -10.46 -11.31
CA THR A 97 16.53 -9.69 -12.11
C THR A 97 17.93 -9.72 -11.47
N PRO A 98 19.01 -9.99 -12.24
CA PRO A 98 20.38 -9.91 -11.74
C PRO A 98 20.68 -8.55 -11.10
N SER A 99 21.50 -8.51 -10.05
CA SER A 99 21.74 -7.29 -9.27
C SER A 99 22.29 -6.13 -10.10
N GLU A 100 23.12 -6.42 -11.10
CA GLU A 100 23.67 -5.43 -12.03
C GLU A 100 22.59 -4.76 -12.89
N ARG A 101 21.44 -5.40 -13.10
CA ARG A 101 20.28 -4.86 -13.81
C ARG A 101 19.28 -4.18 -12.87
N LEU A 102 19.49 -4.19 -11.56
CA LEU A 102 18.64 -3.42 -10.64
C LEU A 102 19.15 -1.97 -10.53
N LEU A 103 18.25 -1.06 -10.18
CA LEU A 103 18.63 0.30 -9.82
C LEU A 103 19.47 0.30 -8.53
N THR A 104 20.63 0.93 -8.63
CA THR A 104 21.48 1.27 -7.49
C THR A 104 20.83 2.34 -6.61
N LYS A 105 21.37 2.54 -5.40
CA LYS A 105 20.93 3.61 -4.49
C LYS A 105 21.04 4.98 -5.17
N ASP A 106 22.18 5.25 -5.79
CA ASP A 106 22.49 6.54 -6.41
C ASP A 106 21.58 6.82 -7.62
N GLU A 107 21.28 5.80 -8.43
CA GLU A 107 20.32 5.92 -9.52
C GLU A 107 18.90 6.22 -8.99
N ILE A 108 18.46 5.56 -7.91
CA ILE A 108 17.16 5.85 -7.28
C ILE A 108 17.11 7.29 -6.79
N VAL A 109 18.15 7.76 -6.11
CA VAL A 109 18.23 9.13 -5.58
C VAL A 109 18.26 10.15 -6.73
N THR A 110 18.98 9.86 -7.82
CA THR A 110 19.04 10.71 -9.01
C THR A 110 17.66 10.86 -9.65
N LEU A 111 16.95 9.75 -9.87
CA LEU A 111 15.59 9.77 -10.42
C LEU A 111 14.63 10.49 -9.46
N ALA A 112 14.69 10.21 -8.16
CA ALA A 112 13.85 10.87 -7.18
C ALA A 112 14.04 12.39 -7.18
N LYS A 113 15.28 12.88 -7.24
CA LYS A 113 15.59 14.32 -7.34
C LYS A 113 14.99 14.93 -8.61
N LEU A 114 15.11 14.25 -9.75
CA LEU A 114 14.52 14.68 -11.02
C LEU A 114 12.99 14.83 -10.87
N PHE A 115 12.30 13.78 -10.43
CA PHE A 115 10.83 13.81 -10.28
C PHE A 115 10.35 14.87 -9.28
N VAL A 116 11.05 15.05 -8.16
CA VAL A 116 10.70 16.07 -7.16
C VAL A 116 10.89 17.48 -7.71
N ALA A 117 11.95 17.71 -8.49
CA ALA A 117 12.16 18.99 -9.17
C ALA A 117 11.05 19.33 -10.18
N GLU A 118 10.40 18.32 -10.75
CA GLU A 118 9.28 18.47 -11.69
C GLU A 118 7.89 18.55 -11.00
N GLY A 119 7.82 18.42 -9.67
CA GLY A 119 6.58 18.61 -8.92
C GLY A 119 6.08 17.39 -8.15
N VAL A 120 6.82 16.27 -8.12
CA VAL A 120 6.48 15.16 -7.22
C VAL A 120 6.64 15.60 -5.76
N ARG A 121 5.56 15.48 -5.00
CA ARG A 121 5.50 15.85 -3.57
C ARG A 121 5.53 14.61 -2.67
N LYS A 122 5.21 13.44 -3.22
CA LYS A 122 5.08 12.18 -2.49
C LYS A 122 5.86 11.07 -3.16
N ILE A 123 6.78 10.47 -2.42
CA ILE A 123 7.48 9.24 -2.83
C ILE A 123 7.02 8.11 -1.92
N ARG A 124 6.71 6.95 -2.52
CA ARG A 124 6.48 5.71 -1.79
C ARG A 124 7.46 4.62 -2.20
N LEU A 125 8.22 4.13 -1.23
CA LEU A 125 9.09 2.97 -1.37
C LEU A 125 8.29 1.67 -1.24
N THR A 126 8.48 0.78 -2.20
CA THR A 126 7.90 -0.57 -2.25
C THR A 126 8.95 -1.58 -2.72
N GLY A 127 8.57 -2.84 -2.92
CA GLY A 127 9.47 -3.86 -3.47
C GLY A 127 8.75 -4.80 -4.46
N GLY A 128 8.72 -6.12 -4.32
CA GLY A 128 9.23 -6.94 -3.22
C GLY A 128 8.82 -6.46 -1.82
N GLU A 129 9.68 -6.76 -0.84
CA GLU A 129 9.64 -6.19 0.50
C GLU A 129 10.80 -5.19 0.67
N PRO A 130 10.56 -3.88 0.86
CA PRO A 130 11.62 -2.87 1.00
C PRO A 130 12.64 -3.20 2.09
N THR A 131 12.20 -3.76 3.23
CA THR A 131 13.06 -3.95 4.39
C THR A 131 14.08 -5.08 4.22
N VAL A 132 14.02 -5.88 3.16
CA VAL A 132 15.07 -6.86 2.82
C VAL A 132 16.28 -6.20 2.16
N ARG A 133 16.13 -4.97 1.65
CA ARG A 133 17.23 -4.19 1.09
C ARG A 133 18.17 -3.75 2.23
N LYS A 134 19.47 -3.95 2.04
CA LYS A 134 20.50 -3.76 3.09
C LYS A 134 20.66 -2.28 3.45
N ASP A 135 20.80 -1.43 2.43
CA ASP A 135 20.97 0.02 2.46
C ASP A 135 19.65 0.81 2.57
N VAL A 136 18.54 0.19 3.00
CA VAL A 136 17.23 0.85 3.00
C VAL A 136 17.16 2.07 3.92
N VAL A 137 17.90 2.05 5.05
CA VAL A 137 17.91 3.18 5.99
C VAL A 137 18.66 4.38 5.39
N GLU A 138 19.83 4.14 4.80
CA GLU A 138 20.60 5.16 4.06
C GLU A 138 19.79 5.74 2.90
N LEU A 139 19.10 4.89 2.14
CA LEU A 139 18.23 5.35 1.05
C LEU A 139 17.10 6.25 1.57
N VAL A 140 16.47 5.90 2.69
CA VAL A 140 15.44 6.75 3.31
C VAL A 140 16.02 8.09 3.77
N GLU A 141 17.23 8.10 4.30
CA GLU A 141 17.94 9.32 4.71
C GLU A 141 18.23 10.24 3.51
N GLU A 142 18.81 9.71 2.44
CA GLU A 142 19.12 10.50 1.24
C GLU A 142 17.86 11.03 0.56
N LEU A 143 16.82 10.21 0.45
CA LEU A 143 15.52 10.64 -0.08
C LEU A 143 14.83 11.65 0.84
N GLY A 144 14.93 11.45 2.15
CA GLY A 144 14.35 12.31 3.17
C GLY A 144 14.96 13.72 3.17
N ALA A 145 16.20 13.85 2.70
CA ALA A 145 16.92 15.11 2.58
C ALA A 145 16.56 15.92 1.31
N ILE A 146 15.91 15.32 0.31
CA ILE A 146 15.59 15.98 -0.97
C ILE A 146 14.69 17.22 -0.74
N PRO A 147 15.13 18.44 -1.12
CA PRO A 147 14.30 19.64 -1.04
C PRO A 147 13.03 19.52 -1.88
N GLY A 148 11.90 19.98 -1.35
CA GLY A 148 10.59 19.92 -2.02
C GLY A 148 9.78 18.64 -1.77
N LEU A 149 10.40 17.53 -1.35
CA LEU A 149 9.68 16.29 -1.05
C LEU A 149 8.89 16.43 0.26
N GLN A 150 7.57 16.27 0.21
CA GLN A 150 6.68 16.52 1.38
C GLN A 150 6.39 15.23 2.15
N GLU A 151 6.14 14.14 1.42
CA GLU A 151 5.84 12.83 1.99
C GLU A 151 6.82 11.78 1.48
N LEU A 152 7.50 11.10 2.42
CA LEU A 152 8.25 9.88 2.14
C LEU A 152 7.55 8.72 2.84
N CYS A 153 6.99 7.81 2.05
CA CYS A 153 6.19 6.70 2.54
C CYS A 153 6.83 5.36 2.23
N MET A 154 6.42 4.32 2.94
CA MET A 154 6.81 2.95 2.65
C MET A 154 5.59 2.02 2.68
N THR A 155 5.55 1.02 1.80
CA THR A 155 4.66 -0.13 1.94
C THR A 155 5.49 -1.36 2.27
N SER A 156 5.17 -2.05 3.37
CA SER A 156 5.92 -3.21 3.85
C SER A 156 4.95 -4.26 4.38
N ASN A 157 5.35 -5.54 4.33
CA ASN A 157 4.66 -6.59 5.06
C ASN A 157 4.91 -6.55 6.58
N GLY A 158 5.86 -5.72 7.04
CA GLY A 158 6.08 -5.44 8.46
C GLY A 158 6.92 -6.47 9.21
N ILE A 159 7.35 -7.59 8.61
CA ILE A 159 8.07 -8.65 9.38
C ILE A 159 9.41 -8.14 9.92
N ALA A 160 10.24 -7.53 9.06
CA ALA A 160 11.57 -7.02 9.45
C ALA A 160 11.55 -5.54 9.84
N LEU A 161 10.38 -4.90 9.84
CA LEU A 161 10.25 -3.45 9.90
C LEU A 161 10.56 -2.86 11.28
N HIS A 162 10.03 -3.45 12.36
CA HIS A 162 10.18 -2.93 13.74
C HIS A 162 11.61 -2.59 14.14
N ARG A 163 12.62 -3.32 13.63
CA ARG A 163 14.03 -3.08 13.94
C ARG A 163 14.62 -1.85 13.24
N LYS A 164 14.12 -1.53 12.05
CA LYS A 164 14.64 -0.44 11.19
C LYS A 164 13.78 0.82 11.27
N LEU A 165 12.53 0.69 11.72
CA LEU A 165 11.53 1.76 11.66
C LEU A 165 11.92 3.01 12.46
N PRO A 166 12.48 2.92 13.69
CA PRO A 166 12.89 4.13 14.42
C PRO A 166 13.90 4.97 13.63
N SER A 167 14.94 4.35 13.07
CA SER A 167 15.94 5.03 12.25
C SER A 167 15.34 5.62 10.98
N MET A 168 14.42 4.91 10.32
CA MET A 168 13.75 5.43 9.13
C MET A 168 12.83 6.63 9.43
N ILE A 169 12.13 6.63 10.57
CA ILE A 169 11.32 7.78 11.01
C ILE A 169 12.22 8.98 11.29
N ALA A 170 13.34 8.78 12.01
CA ALA A 170 14.32 9.82 12.26
C ALA A 170 14.90 10.40 10.95
N ALA A 171 15.13 9.55 9.95
CA ALA A 171 15.59 9.89 8.61
C ALA A 171 14.52 10.56 7.72
N GLY A 172 13.27 10.72 8.20
CA GLY A 172 12.23 11.47 7.52
C GLY A 172 11.14 10.63 6.84
N LEU A 173 11.01 9.34 7.18
CA LEU A 173 9.85 8.53 6.79
C LEU A 173 8.59 9.08 7.48
N THR A 174 7.63 9.56 6.69
CA THR A 174 6.42 10.21 7.19
C THR A 174 5.20 9.28 7.25
N GLY A 175 5.17 8.23 6.43
CA GLY A 175 3.98 7.39 6.30
C GLY A 175 4.29 5.92 6.05
N LEU A 176 3.44 5.05 6.59
CA LEU A 176 3.61 3.61 6.49
C LEU A 176 2.30 2.93 6.11
N ASN A 177 2.38 2.04 5.12
CA ASN A 177 1.33 1.09 4.82
C ASN A 177 1.85 -0.31 5.17
N ILE A 178 1.15 -1.00 6.08
CA ILE A 178 1.41 -2.39 6.42
C ILE A 178 0.43 -3.27 5.65
N SER A 179 0.94 -4.19 4.84
CA SER A 179 0.11 -5.25 4.23
C SER A 179 -0.12 -6.36 5.25
N LEU A 180 -1.38 -6.55 5.67
CA LEU A 180 -1.78 -7.57 6.64
C LEU A 180 -3.16 -8.12 6.30
N ASP A 181 -3.20 -9.38 5.89
CA ASP A 181 -4.41 -9.98 5.31
C ASP A 181 -5.21 -10.85 6.29
N THR A 182 -4.69 -11.11 7.50
CA THR A 182 -5.36 -11.89 8.56
C THR A 182 -4.75 -11.59 9.93
N LEU A 183 -5.54 -11.75 10.99
CA LEU A 183 -5.12 -11.64 12.39
C LEU A 183 -4.96 -13.02 13.07
N GLN A 184 -5.09 -14.10 12.29
CA GLN A 184 -4.97 -15.46 12.77
C GLN A 184 -3.65 -16.09 12.29
N GLU A 185 -2.83 -16.61 13.21
CA GLU A 185 -1.49 -17.15 12.88
C GLU A 185 -1.56 -18.30 11.85
N GLY A 186 -2.54 -19.20 11.98
CA GLY A 186 -2.73 -20.31 11.04
C GLY A 186 -3.06 -19.82 9.64
N LYS A 187 -4.03 -18.90 9.50
CA LYS A 187 -4.36 -18.28 8.21
C LYS A 187 -3.19 -17.45 7.66
N PHE A 188 -2.39 -16.80 8.52
CA PHE A 188 -1.23 -16.03 8.09
C PHE A 188 -0.22 -16.93 7.36
N MET A 189 0.05 -18.11 7.91
CA MET A 189 0.89 -19.10 7.25
C MET A 189 0.30 -19.56 5.92
N LEU A 190 -1.01 -19.78 5.83
CA LEU A 190 -1.67 -20.18 4.58
C LEU A 190 -1.59 -19.08 3.50
N LEU A 191 -1.90 -17.83 3.88
CA LEU A 191 -1.96 -16.71 2.94
C LEU A 191 -0.58 -16.24 2.48
N THR A 192 0.43 -16.32 3.34
CA THR A 192 1.78 -15.76 3.08
C THR A 192 2.87 -16.82 2.86
N ARG A 193 2.56 -18.09 3.14
CA ARG A 193 3.46 -19.27 3.16
C ARG A 193 4.67 -19.13 4.09
N ARG A 194 4.60 -18.24 5.07
CA ARG A 194 5.62 -17.99 6.09
C ARG A 194 4.96 -17.61 7.41
N ASN A 195 5.68 -17.80 8.51
CA ASN A 195 5.29 -17.25 9.81
C ASN A 195 5.76 -15.80 9.93
N GLY A 196 5.10 -15.02 10.78
CA GLY A 196 5.54 -13.64 11.01
C GLY A 196 4.51 -12.68 11.60
N LEU A 197 3.26 -13.11 11.83
CA LEU A 197 2.18 -12.24 12.28
C LEU A 197 2.57 -11.42 13.52
N LYS A 198 3.15 -12.06 14.54
CA LYS A 198 3.64 -11.37 15.74
C LYS A 198 4.65 -10.26 15.44
N ALA A 199 5.51 -10.44 14.44
CA ALA A 199 6.48 -9.43 14.04
C ALA A 199 5.80 -8.25 13.32
N VAL A 200 4.78 -8.53 12.50
CA VAL A 200 3.96 -7.49 11.85
C VAL A 200 3.24 -6.64 12.90
N LEU A 201 2.59 -7.27 13.88
CA LEU A 201 1.92 -6.58 14.98
C LEU A 201 2.90 -5.72 15.81
N ARG A 202 4.12 -6.22 16.07
CA ARG A 202 5.18 -5.40 16.70
C ARG A 202 5.56 -4.18 15.87
N SER A 203 5.61 -4.30 14.54
CA SER A 203 5.91 -3.15 13.66
C SER A 203 4.80 -2.10 13.67
N ILE A 204 3.53 -2.52 13.76
CA ILE A 204 2.39 -1.61 13.95
C ILE A 204 2.53 -0.86 15.29
N ASP A 205 2.82 -1.58 16.36
CA ASP A 205 3.02 -0.99 17.69
C ASP A 205 4.21 -0.01 17.74
N THR A 206 5.32 -0.39 17.10
CA THR A 206 6.51 0.47 16.96
C THR A 206 6.17 1.77 16.23
N ALA A 207 5.40 1.68 15.15
CA ALA A 207 4.97 2.82 14.36
C ALA A 207 4.10 3.80 15.17
N LEU A 208 3.18 3.28 15.98
CA LEU A 208 2.35 4.08 16.88
C LEU A 208 3.18 4.75 17.97
N THR A 209 4.09 3.99 18.61
CA THR A 209 4.94 4.49 19.70
C THR A 209 5.86 5.64 19.25
N HIS A 210 6.27 5.63 17.98
CA HIS A 210 7.11 6.67 17.38
C HIS A 210 6.31 7.79 16.70
N ASN A 211 4.98 7.82 16.87
CA ASN A 211 4.08 8.85 16.35
C ASN A 211 4.25 9.11 14.85
N ILE A 212 4.34 8.04 14.04
CA ILE A 212 4.38 8.20 12.58
C ILE A 212 3.13 8.97 12.12
N LYS A 213 3.30 9.94 11.21
CA LYS A 213 2.21 10.85 10.83
C LYS A 213 1.02 10.14 10.20
N SER A 214 1.28 9.04 9.49
CA SER A 214 0.23 8.24 8.86
C SER A 214 0.57 6.76 8.92
N LEU A 215 -0.32 5.98 9.54
CA LEU A 215 -0.25 4.53 9.60
C LEU A 215 -1.50 3.94 8.96
N LYS A 216 -1.29 3.09 7.96
CA LYS A 216 -2.37 2.43 7.23
C LYS A 216 -2.16 0.92 7.24
N ILE A 217 -3.22 0.15 7.41
CA ILE A 217 -3.21 -1.30 7.24
C ILE A 217 -3.96 -1.61 5.95
N ASN A 218 -3.29 -2.24 4.99
CA ASN A 218 -3.89 -2.70 3.74
C ASN A 218 -4.24 -4.18 3.88
N ASN A 219 -5.51 -4.51 3.63
CA ASN A 219 -6.06 -5.86 3.69
C ASN A 219 -6.73 -6.17 2.34
N VAL A 220 -6.18 -7.11 1.58
CA VAL A 220 -6.80 -7.61 0.35
C VAL A 220 -7.85 -8.63 0.73
N VAL A 221 -9.12 -8.31 0.52
CA VAL A 221 -10.22 -9.19 0.90
C VAL A 221 -10.50 -10.16 -0.24
N MET A 222 -10.46 -11.45 0.08
CA MET A 222 -10.72 -12.55 -0.85
C MET A 222 -11.81 -13.44 -0.28
N ALA A 223 -12.86 -13.68 -1.06
CA ALA A 223 -13.98 -14.51 -0.64
C ALA A 223 -13.53 -15.95 -0.36
N GLY A 224 -14.07 -16.54 0.71
CA GLY A 224 -13.71 -17.85 1.25
C GLY A 224 -12.32 -17.89 1.90
N GLN A 225 -11.72 -16.75 2.25
CA GLN A 225 -10.36 -16.72 2.81
C GLN A 225 -10.28 -15.88 4.10
N ASN A 226 -10.64 -14.60 4.01
CA ASN A 226 -10.42 -13.63 5.08
C ASN A 226 -11.52 -12.58 5.25
N GLU A 227 -12.61 -12.66 4.47
CA GLU A 227 -13.76 -11.75 4.58
C GLU A 227 -14.42 -11.80 5.97
N ASP A 228 -14.32 -12.94 6.66
CA ASP A 228 -14.83 -13.15 8.01
C ASP A 228 -14.10 -12.29 9.07
N GLU A 229 -12.84 -11.91 8.81
CA GLU A 229 -12.01 -11.13 9.74
C GLU A 229 -12.15 -9.62 9.55
N MET A 230 -12.88 -9.15 8.53
CA MET A 230 -13.02 -7.72 8.24
C MET A 230 -13.43 -6.92 9.47
N THR A 231 -14.38 -7.44 10.24
CA THR A 231 -14.88 -6.74 11.43
C THR A 231 -13.91 -6.74 12.61
N ASP A 232 -12.93 -7.65 12.61
CA ASP A 232 -11.87 -7.70 13.62
C ASP A 232 -10.78 -6.67 13.30
N PHE A 233 -10.48 -6.44 12.01
CA PHE A 233 -9.57 -5.37 11.61
C PHE A 233 -10.09 -3.97 12.01
N ILE A 234 -11.42 -3.77 12.04
CA ILE A 234 -12.00 -2.49 12.49
C ILE A 234 -11.57 -2.14 13.92
N ASP A 235 -11.27 -3.13 14.76
CA ASP A 235 -10.88 -2.88 16.15
C ASP A 235 -9.55 -2.10 16.26
N PHE A 236 -8.68 -2.14 15.23
CA PHE A 236 -7.49 -1.26 15.17
C PHE A 236 -7.83 0.23 15.13
N THR A 237 -9.04 0.58 14.67
CA THR A 237 -9.46 1.97 14.46
C THR A 237 -10.13 2.57 15.70
N LYS A 238 -10.47 1.78 16.72
CA LYS A 238 -11.18 2.25 17.92
C LYS A 238 -10.35 3.29 18.69
N ASP A 239 -9.19 2.86 19.16
CA ASP A 239 -8.37 3.61 20.12
C ASP A 239 -7.05 4.11 19.52
N ALA A 240 -6.88 4.02 18.20
CA ALA A 240 -5.68 4.46 17.51
C ALA A 240 -6.01 5.13 16.16
N PRO A 241 -5.21 6.13 15.73
CA PRO A 241 -5.40 6.84 14.47
C PRO A 241 -4.90 6.01 13.26
N ILE A 242 -5.34 4.76 13.17
CA ILE A 242 -5.02 3.84 12.07
C ILE A 242 -6.11 3.93 11.01
N GLU A 243 -5.71 3.95 9.74
CA GLU A 243 -6.62 3.75 8.62
C GLU A 243 -6.54 2.30 8.12
N VAL A 244 -7.60 1.53 8.31
CA VAL A 244 -7.72 0.16 7.78
C VAL A 244 -8.34 0.23 6.39
N ARG A 245 -7.62 -0.25 5.38
CA ARG A 245 -8.00 -0.21 3.97
C ARG A 245 -8.32 -1.61 3.48
N PHE A 246 -9.58 -1.85 3.14
CA PHE A 246 -10.02 -3.06 2.44
C PHE A 246 -9.88 -2.87 0.94
N ILE A 247 -9.26 -3.83 0.27
CA ILE A 247 -8.87 -3.75 -1.13
C ILE A 247 -9.54 -4.90 -1.89
N GLU A 248 -10.20 -4.56 -3.00
CA GLU A 248 -10.73 -5.58 -3.92
C GLU A 248 -9.60 -6.42 -4.52
N TYR A 249 -9.85 -7.72 -4.63
CA TYR A 249 -8.93 -8.65 -5.27
C TYR A 249 -8.81 -8.39 -6.79
N MET A 250 -7.59 -8.10 -7.25
CA MET A 250 -7.31 -7.66 -8.63
C MET A 250 -6.63 -8.76 -9.47
N PRO A 251 -6.87 -8.82 -10.80
CA PRO A 251 -6.22 -9.77 -11.69
C PRO A 251 -4.77 -9.37 -11.95
N PHE A 252 -3.82 -10.25 -11.59
CA PHE A 252 -2.41 -10.11 -11.95
C PHE A 252 -1.86 -11.44 -12.45
N ASP A 253 -0.86 -11.36 -13.32
CA ASP A 253 -0.15 -12.53 -13.83
C ASP A 253 0.37 -13.40 -12.67
N GLY A 254 0.02 -14.69 -12.72
CA GLY A 254 0.45 -15.69 -11.74
C GLY A 254 -0.37 -15.78 -10.46
N ASN A 255 -1.36 -14.91 -10.21
CA ASN A 255 -2.13 -14.95 -8.95
C ASN A 255 -3.39 -15.83 -8.96
N LYS A 256 -3.68 -16.52 -10.08
CA LYS A 256 -4.87 -17.39 -10.24
C LYS A 256 -6.17 -16.65 -9.89
N TRP A 257 -6.31 -15.43 -10.41
CA TRP A 257 -7.52 -14.62 -10.24
C TRP A 257 -8.77 -15.38 -10.68
N SER A 258 -9.87 -15.16 -9.96
CA SER A 258 -11.20 -15.65 -10.32
C SER A 258 -12.25 -14.74 -9.75
N GLU A 259 -13.31 -14.46 -10.51
CA GLU A 259 -14.44 -13.64 -10.08
C GLU A 259 -15.08 -14.16 -8.78
N LYS A 260 -15.15 -15.48 -8.61
CA LYS A 260 -15.67 -16.14 -7.39
C LYS A 260 -14.91 -15.80 -6.10
N LYS A 261 -13.67 -15.33 -6.20
CA LYS A 261 -12.84 -14.91 -5.06
C LYS A 261 -12.92 -13.41 -4.82
N MET A 262 -13.57 -12.67 -5.70
CA MET A 262 -13.74 -11.23 -5.55
C MET A 262 -14.81 -10.98 -4.49
N PHE A 263 -14.46 -10.18 -3.49
CA PHE A 263 -15.41 -9.63 -2.54
C PHE A 263 -15.51 -8.13 -2.86
N THR A 264 -16.68 -7.70 -3.31
CA THR A 264 -16.90 -6.36 -3.87
C THR A 264 -16.99 -5.30 -2.78
N TYR A 265 -16.80 -4.03 -3.17
CA TYR A 265 -17.06 -2.89 -2.31
C TYR A 265 -18.42 -2.94 -1.60
N ASN A 266 -19.49 -3.29 -2.32
CA ASN A 266 -20.83 -3.29 -1.75
C ASN A 266 -20.98 -4.39 -0.69
N GLU A 267 -20.47 -5.59 -0.97
CA GLU A 267 -20.47 -6.70 -0.01
C GLU A 267 -19.62 -6.38 1.23
N MET A 268 -18.44 -5.76 1.04
CA MET A 268 -17.61 -5.27 2.12
C MET A 268 -18.36 -4.25 3.01
N LEU A 269 -18.99 -3.27 2.39
CA LEU A 269 -19.70 -2.22 3.10
C LEU A 269 -20.94 -2.75 3.83
N GLU A 270 -21.70 -3.65 3.21
CA GLU A 270 -22.86 -4.30 3.82
C GLU A 270 -22.47 -5.16 5.03
N THR A 271 -21.39 -5.93 4.89
CA THR A 271 -20.81 -6.71 6.00
C THR A 271 -20.46 -5.81 7.18
N LEU A 272 -19.79 -4.68 6.94
CA LEU A 272 -19.46 -3.75 8.02
C LEU A 272 -20.70 -3.05 8.60
N ARG A 273 -21.67 -2.64 7.77
CA ARG A 273 -22.92 -2.00 8.21
C ARG A 273 -23.75 -2.90 9.12
N SER A 274 -23.74 -4.22 8.90
CA SER A 274 -24.45 -5.17 9.74
C SER A 274 -24.01 -5.11 11.22
N LYS A 275 -22.73 -4.81 11.47
CA LYS A 275 -22.14 -4.69 12.81
C LYS A 275 -22.03 -3.23 13.29
N TYR A 276 -21.86 -2.30 12.35
CA TYR A 276 -21.66 -0.86 12.59
C TYR A 276 -22.68 -0.05 11.78
N PRO A 277 -23.95 0.02 12.21
CA PRO A 277 -25.01 0.67 11.43
C PRO A 277 -24.76 2.17 11.19
N ASP A 278 -24.04 2.83 12.10
CA ASP A 278 -23.69 4.25 12.01
C ASP A 278 -22.44 4.54 11.16
N ILE A 279 -21.85 3.52 10.50
CA ILE A 279 -20.72 3.73 9.60
C ILE A 279 -21.15 4.67 8.46
N ARG A 280 -20.40 5.76 8.29
CA ARG A 280 -20.74 6.82 7.34
C ARG A 280 -19.52 7.31 6.57
N PRO A 281 -19.69 7.84 5.35
CA PRO A 281 -18.57 8.41 4.63
C PRO A 281 -17.95 9.55 5.43
N LEU A 282 -16.63 9.71 5.34
CA LEU A 282 -15.93 10.79 6.04
C LEU A 282 -16.50 12.16 5.63
N ASN A 283 -16.79 12.31 4.34
CA ASN A 283 -17.34 13.53 3.74
C ASN A 283 -18.87 13.61 3.81
N HIS A 284 -19.55 12.90 4.72
CA HIS A 284 -21.01 12.80 4.76
C HIS A 284 -21.80 14.13 4.84
N HIS A 285 -21.16 15.24 5.21
CA HIS A 285 -21.78 16.58 5.21
C HIS A 285 -21.77 17.27 3.83
N HIS A 286 -21.09 16.70 2.84
CA HIS A 286 -21.11 17.19 1.46
C HIS A 286 -22.37 16.72 0.73
N LYS A 287 -22.59 17.25 -0.48
CA LYS A 287 -23.71 16.84 -1.33
C LYS A 287 -23.73 15.29 -1.49
N PRO A 288 -24.91 14.65 -1.65
CA PRO A 288 -25.02 13.19 -1.73
C PRO A 288 -24.09 12.53 -2.77
N ASN A 289 -23.83 13.22 -3.87
CA ASN A 289 -22.92 12.80 -4.95
C ASN A 289 -21.42 12.96 -4.62
N GLU A 290 -21.07 13.67 -3.55
CA GLU A 290 -19.68 13.90 -3.10
C GLU A 290 -19.29 13.06 -1.88
N ALA A 291 -20.27 12.50 -1.15
CA ALA A 291 -20.04 11.77 0.09
C ALA A 291 -19.06 10.60 -0.07
N GLU A 292 -19.11 9.89 -1.20
CA GLU A 292 -18.20 8.78 -1.52
C GLU A 292 -17.05 9.16 -2.45
N ARG A 293 -16.84 10.46 -2.74
CA ARG A 293 -15.78 10.92 -3.66
C ARG A 293 -14.40 10.63 -3.09
N ILE A 294 -13.51 10.12 -3.94
CA ILE A 294 -12.10 9.90 -3.61
C ILE A 294 -11.35 11.22 -3.84
N PRO A 295 -10.65 11.78 -2.84
CA PRO A 295 -9.81 12.97 -3.03
C PRO A 295 -8.77 12.77 -4.14
N ILE A 296 -8.33 13.86 -4.76
CA ILE A 296 -7.28 13.82 -5.79
C ILE A 296 -6.01 13.17 -5.21
N GLY A 297 -5.42 12.24 -5.96
CA GLY A 297 -4.21 11.52 -5.54
C GLY A 297 -4.44 10.39 -4.53
N GLU A 298 -5.62 10.26 -3.94
CA GLU A 298 -5.98 9.15 -3.06
C GLU A 298 -6.60 7.98 -3.83
N THR A 299 -6.64 6.80 -3.19
CA THR A 299 -7.16 5.56 -3.79
C THR A 299 -8.38 5.00 -3.07
N ALA A 300 -8.64 5.48 -1.86
CA ALA A 300 -9.64 4.89 -0.98
C ALA A 300 -10.84 5.82 -0.79
N ARG A 301 -12.04 5.24 -0.83
CA ARG A 301 -13.26 5.87 -0.30
C ARG A 301 -13.19 5.77 1.21
N THR A 302 -13.04 6.90 1.89
CA THR A 302 -12.84 6.91 3.35
C THR A 302 -14.15 7.03 4.10
N TRP A 303 -14.34 6.15 5.07
CA TRP A 303 -15.47 6.05 5.97
C TRP A 303 -14.99 6.17 7.42
N GLN A 304 -15.93 6.48 8.30
CA GLN A 304 -15.72 6.60 9.73
C GLN A 304 -16.84 5.92 10.50
N ILE A 305 -16.50 5.41 11.68
CA ILE A 305 -17.47 4.95 12.68
C ILE A 305 -17.44 5.98 13.81
N PRO A 306 -18.57 6.56 14.21
CA PRO A 306 -18.62 7.48 15.35
C PRO A 306 -17.94 6.89 16.60
N GLY A 307 -17.10 7.70 17.26
CA GLY A 307 -16.34 7.30 18.45
C GLY A 307 -15.04 6.55 18.18
N HIS A 308 -14.74 6.16 16.93
CA HIS A 308 -13.44 5.60 16.56
C HIS A 308 -12.43 6.72 16.26
N GLN A 309 -11.18 6.57 16.69
CA GLN A 309 -10.10 7.52 16.38
C GLN A 309 -9.56 7.36 14.95
N GLY A 310 -9.60 6.12 14.44
CA GLY A 310 -9.14 5.73 13.12
C GLY A 310 -10.20 5.84 12.05
N ARG A 311 -9.88 5.31 10.87
CA ARG A 311 -10.73 5.40 9.66
C ARG A 311 -10.74 4.09 8.90
N ILE A 312 -11.73 3.95 8.03
CA ILE A 312 -11.88 2.81 7.14
C ILE A 312 -11.74 3.32 5.71
N GLY A 313 -10.98 2.62 4.87
CA GLY A 313 -10.85 2.94 3.46
C GLY A 313 -11.28 1.75 2.60
N PHE A 314 -11.99 2.00 1.50
CA PHE A 314 -12.25 0.98 0.50
C PHE A 314 -11.54 1.33 -0.80
N ILE A 315 -10.65 0.45 -1.26
CA ILE A 315 -9.96 0.57 -2.54
C ILE A 315 -10.71 -0.29 -3.56
N THR A 316 -11.56 0.39 -4.35
CA THR A 316 -12.56 -0.21 -5.24
C THR A 316 -12.04 -0.30 -6.68
N SER A 317 -10.84 -0.88 -6.85
CA SER A 317 -10.11 -0.88 -8.12
C SER A 317 -10.87 -1.52 -9.28
N MET A 318 -11.76 -2.47 -9.00
CA MET A 318 -12.44 -3.26 -10.03
C MET A 318 -13.87 -2.80 -10.25
N THR A 319 -14.63 -2.53 -9.18
CA THR A 319 -16.05 -2.17 -9.29
C THR A 319 -16.31 -0.68 -9.52
N LYS A 320 -15.48 0.20 -8.93
CA LYS A 320 -15.65 1.66 -9.01
C LYS A 320 -14.29 2.36 -9.04
N SER A 321 -13.62 2.35 -10.19
CA SER A 321 -12.23 2.82 -10.32
C SER A 321 -12.03 4.30 -9.91
N PHE A 322 -10.79 4.63 -9.54
CA PHE A 322 -10.32 5.99 -9.17
C PHE A 322 -9.42 6.62 -10.25
N CYS A 323 -9.46 6.12 -11.49
CA CYS A 323 -8.46 6.51 -12.50
C CYS A 323 -8.51 8.00 -12.86
N GLY A 324 -9.70 8.62 -12.84
CA GLY A 324 -9.88 10.04 -13.14
C GLY A 324 -9.13 10.98 -12.19
N SER A 325 -8.81 10.54 -10.97
CA SER A 325 -8.07 11.32 -9.97
C SER A 325 -6.65 10.78 -9.70
N CYS A 326 -6.17 9.87 -10.54
CA CYS A 326 -4.92 9.13 -10.31
C CYS A 326 -3.67 9.96 -10.69
N THR A 327 -2.91 10.39 -9.69
CA THR A 327 -1.67 11.15 -9.85
C THR A 327 -0.40 10.29 -9.80
N ARG A 328 -0.55 8.96 -9.91
CA ARG A 328 0.55 8.02 -9.66
C ARG A 328 1.37 7.67 -10.90
N LEU A 329 2.69 7.70 -10.71
CA LEU A 329 3.71 7.12 -11.57
C LEU A 329 4.50 6.08 -10.80
N ARG A 330 5.15 5.17 -11.52
CA ARG A 330 5.90 4.08 -10.91
C ARG A 330 7.23 3.83 -11.60
N ILE A 331 8.26 3.57 -10.80
CA ILE A 331 9.53 3.01 -11.25
C ILE A 331 9.64 1.60 -10.65
N THR A 332 9.85 0.60 -11.50
CA THR A 332 10.12 -0.79 -11.10
C THR A 332 11.56 -0.94 -10.59
N ALA A 333 11.88 -2.04 -9.93
CA ALA A 333 13.22 -2.24 -9.34
C ALA A 333 14.34 -2.33 -10.38
N ASP A 334 14.04 -2.81 -11.59
CA ASP A 334 14.92 -2.80 -12.75
C ASP A 334 14.92 -1.45 -13.52
N GLY A 335 14.20 -0.46 -13.01
CA GLY A 335 14.27 0.94 -13.44
C GLY A 335 13.39 1.31 -14.63
N ASN A 336 12.30 0.59 -14.86
CA ASN A 336 11.31 0.94 -15.86
C ASN A 336 10.23 1.87 -15.29
N LEU A 337 9.92 2.92 -16.04
CA LEU A 337 8.78 3.80 -15.80
C LEU A 337 7.48 3.14 -16.29
N LYS A 338 6.52 3.03 -15.37
CA LYS A 338 5.13 2.65 -15.64
C LYS A 338 4.20 3.80 -15.27
N VAL A 339 3.37 4.21 -16.22
CA VAL A 339 2.33 5.22 -15.99
C VAL A 339 1.02 4.62 -15.48
N CYS A 340 0.85 3.29 -15.55
CA CYS A 340 -0.31 2.59 -15.00
C CYS A 340 0.12 1.27 -14.36
N LEU A 341 -0.57 0.85 -13.30
CA LEU A 341 -0.37 -0.47 -12.67
C LEU A 341 -0.70 -1.62 -13.63
N PHE A 342 -1.74 -1.42 -14.44
CA PHE A 342 -2.25 -2.41 -15.38
C PHE A 342 -1.79 -2.16 -16.83
N GLY A 343 -0.99 -1.12 -17.07
CA GLY A 343 -0.49 -0.83 -18.41
C GLY A 343 0.72 -1.72 -18.73
N PRO A 344 0.78 -2.38 -19.90
CA PRO A 344 1.94 -3.18 -20.29
C PRO A 344 3.13 -2.32 -20.73
N ASN A 345 2.89 -1.07 -21.13
CA ASN A 345 3.94 -0.18 -21.64
C ASN A 345 4.89 0.26 -20.52
N GLU A 346 6.18 0.20 -20.84
CA GLU A 346 7.30 0.48 -19.94
C GLU A 346 8.41 1.16 -20.70
N ILE A 347 9.13 2.07 -20.04
CA ILE A 347 10.33 2.70 -20.60
C ILE A 347 11.45 2.62 -19.58
N SER A 348 12.60 2.08 -19.97
CA SER A 348 13.76 1.89 -19.08
C SER A 348 14.46 3.23 -18.81
N LEU A 349 14.23 3.82 -17.64
CA LEU A 349 14.97 5.02 -17.21
C LEU A 349 16.38 4.67 -16.74
N ARG A 350 16.59 3.45 -16.25
CA ARG A 350 17.93 2.92 -15.90
C ARG A 350 18.86 2.96 -17.10
N ASP A 351 18.41 2.43 -18.23
CA ASP A 351 19.28 2.34 -19.42
C ASP A 351 19.56 3.72 -19.99
N GLN A 352 18.60 4.64 -19.94
CA GLN A 352 18.80 6.05 -20.31
C GLN A 352 19.85 6.72 -19.41
N LEU A 353 19.75 6.55 -18.09
CA LEU A 353 20.74 7.07 -17.15
C LEU A 353 22.14 6.52 -17.41
N ARG A 354 22.25 5.20 -17.60
CA ARG A 354 23.54 4.54 -17.84
C ARG A 354 24.15 4.86 -19.20
N ALA A 355 23.33 5.20 -20.19
CA ALA A 355 23.77 5.74 -21.46
C ALA A 355 24.23 7.21 -21.38
N GLY A 356 24.12 7.85 -20.21
CA GLY A 356 24.55 9.22 -20.00
C GLY A 356 23.51 10.27 -20.41
N ALA A 357 22.21 9.90 -20.49
CA ALA A 357 21.15 10.85 -20.82
C ALA A 357 21.13 12.03 -19.85
N SER A 358 21.07 13.23 -20.41
CA SER A 358 20.92 14.48 -19.67
C SER A 358 19.56 14.56 -18.96
N PRO A 359 19.43 15.42 -17.93
CA PRO A 359 18.14 15.66 -17.28
C PRO A 359 17.03 16.07 -18.25
N ASP A 360 17.34 16.83 -19.30
CA ASP A 360 16.35 17.28 -20.30
C ASP A 360 15.89 16.15 -21.21
N GLU A 361 16.78 15.22 -21.58
CA GLU A 361 16.41 14.03 -22.34
C GLU A 361 15.51 13.12 -21.50
N LEU A 362 15.84 12.91 -20.22
CA LEU A 362 14.99 12.16 -19.30
C LEU A 362 13.60 12.80 -19.15
N ARG A 363 13.53 14.14 -19.01
CA ARG A 363 12.25 14.86 -18.97
C ARG A 363 11.39 14.60 -20.20
N LYS A 364 11.97 14.68 -21.41
CA LYS A 364 11.25 14.43 -22.67
C LYS A 364 10.71 13.00 -22.73
N VAL A 365 11.52 12.01 -22.35
CA VAL A 365 11.12 10.59 -22.33
C VAL A 365 10.00 10.36 -21.30
N ILE A 366 10.14 10.92 -20.09
CA ILE A 366 9.11 10.84 -19.05
C ILE A 366 7.81 11.51 -19.51
N GLY A 367 7.90 12.72 -20.09
CA GLY A 367 6.75 13.47 -20.59
C GLY A 367 5.98 12.72 -21.66
N ALA A 368 6.68 12.12 -22.63
CA ALA A 368 6.05 11.29 -23.66
C ALA A 368 5.32 10.08 -23.06
N ALA A 369 5.91 9.42 -22.05
CA ALA A 369 5.28 8.32 -21.34
C ALA A 369 4.00 8.76 -20.62
N VAL A 370 4.07 9.89 -19.90
CA VAL A 370 2.96 10.48 -19.15
C VAL A 370 1.81 10.88 -20.08
N GLN A 371 2.10 11.50 -21.22
CA GLN A 371 1.10 11.86 -22.22
C GLN A 371 0.35 10.64 -22.78
N GLY A 372 1.02 9.50 -22.87
CA GLY A 372 0.43 8.20 -23.27
C GLY A 372 -0.43 7.52 -22.19
N LYS A 373 -0.55 8.09 -20.98
CA LYS A 373 -1.35 7.51 -19.90
C LYS A 373 -2.84 7.56 -20.24
N LYS A 374 -3.48 6.39 -20.38
CA LYS A 374 -4.93 6.27 -20.62
C LYS A 374 -5.79 6.89 -19.51
N ALA A 375 -7.02 7.28 -19.83
CA ALA A 375 -8.00 7.79 -18.87
C ALA A 375 -8.29 6.81 -17.72
N SER A 376 -8.46 5.53 -18.05
CA SER A 376 -8.69 4.43 -17.12
C SER A 376 -7.92 3.17 -17.52
N HIS A 377 -7.79 2.23 -16.59
CA HIS A 377 -7.40 0.86 -16.95
C HIS A 377 -8.54 0.19 -17.73
N ALA A 378 -8.20 -0.91 -18.38
CA ALA A 378 -9.14 -1.75 -19.11
C ALA A 378 -10.11 -2.49 -18.17
N GLY A 379 -11.18 -3.06 -18.73
CA GLY A 379 -12.10 -3.94 -18.01
C GLY A 379 -11.43 -5.26 -17.59
N VAL A 380 -12.07 -5.98 -16.66
CA VAL A 380 -11.49 -7.18 -16.02
C VAL A 380 -11.07 -8.26 -17.01
N GLU A 381 -11.87 -8.49 -18.05
CA GLU A 381 -11.61 -9.49 -19.09
C GLU A 381 -10.35 -9.15 -19.91
N GLU A 382 -10.25 -7.90 -20.38
CA GLU A 382 -9.08 -7.42 -21.13
C GLU A 382 -7.83 -7.42 -20.24
N LEU A 383 -7.96 -7.10 -18.95
CA LEU A 383 -6.84 -7.16 -18.00
C LEU A 383 -6.29 -8.57 -17.82
N GLN A 384 -7.13 -9.60 -17.85
CA GLN A 384 -6.67 -10.99 -17.80
C GLN A 384 -5.99 -11.45 -19.10
N ALA A 385 -6.45 -10.93 -20.24
CA ALA A 385 -5.87 -11.24 -21.55
C ALA A 385 -4.55 -10.48 -21.80
N THR A 386 -4.35 -9.34 -21.12
CA THR A 386 -3.17 -8.50 -21.29
C THR A 386 -2.01 -9.03 -20.47
N LYS A 387 -0.97 -9.52 -21.14
CA LYS A 387 0.28 -9.90 -20.47
C LYS A 387 0.90 -8.71 -19.75
N ASN A 388 1.16 -8.84 -18.46
CA ASN A 388 1.78 -7.80 -17.64
C ASN A 388 2.78 -8.43 -16.66
N ARG A 389 3.52 -7.60 -15.92
CA ARG A 389 4.40 -8.11 -14.87
C ARG A 389 3.57 -8.63 -13.68
N PRO A 390 4.03 -9.68 -12.98
CA PRO A 390 3.43 -10.09 -11.71
C PRO A 390 3.54 -8.98 -10.66
N MET A 391 2.63 -8.97 -9.70
CA MET A 391 2.49 -7.90 -8.68
C MET A 391 3.79 -7.57 -7.94
N ILE A 392 4.63 -8.58 -7.66
CA ILE A 392 5.90 -8.37 -6.97
C ILE A 392 6.91 -7.55 -7.79
N LEU A 393 6.92 -7.67 -9.12
CA LEU A 393 7.87 -6.98 -10.00
C LEU A 393 7.44 -5.54 -10.32
N ILE A 394 6.24 -5.15 -9.91
CA ILE A 394 5.66 -3.81 -10.13
C ILE A 394 5.46 -3.03 -8.83
N GLY A 395 6.13 -3.35 -7.73
CA GLY A 395 6.11 -2.42 -6.60
C GLY A 395 4.77 -2.31 -5.89
N GLY A 396 4.11 -3.45 -5.62
CA GLY A 396 2.82 -3.61 -4.89
C GLY A 396 2.29 -2.41 -4.12
#